data_AF-A0A0F9C3S7-F1
#
_entry.id   AF-A0A0F9C3S7-F1
#
_cell.length_a   1.000
_cell.length_b   1.000
_cell.length_c   1.000
_cell.angle_alpha   90.00
_cell.angle_beta   90.00
_cell.angle_gamma   90.00
#
_symmetry.space_group_name_H-M   'P 1'
#
loop_
_entity.id
_entity.type
_entity.pdbx_description
1 polymer ?
#
loop_
_entity_poly.entity_id
_entity_poly.type
_entity_poly.pdbx_seq_one_letter_code
_entity_poly.pdbx_strand_id
1 'polypeptide(L)' 'MAECRFCQTEVKWIKLRPMMKPHPVDPTPTKVIVLGDVSSGGNPVGKTVDGYVSHFATCPQADEWRTR' A
#
# COMPACT_ATOMS: atom_id res chain seq x y z
N MET A 1 16.27 -3.84 0.57
CA MET A 1 15.00 -3.49 -0.08
C MET A 1 14.98 -4.16 -1.45
N ALA A 2 13.81 -4.40 -2.05
CA ALA A 2 13.72 -5.08 -3.34
C ALA A 2 13.57 -4.03 -4.45
N GLU A 3 13.90 -4.39 -5.68
CA GLU A 3 13.73 -3.50 -6.84
C GLU A 3 12.70 -4.11 -7.80
N CYS A 4 11.86 -3.25 -8.38
CA CYS A 4 10.97 -3.66 -9.45
C CYS A 4 11.79 -4.06 -10.68
N ARG A 5 11.54 -5.26 -11.21
CA ARG A 5 12.30 -5.80 -12.35
C ARG A 5 12.12 -5.02 -13.65
N PHE A 6 11.05 -4.22 -13.75
CA PHE A 6 10.68 -3.46 -14.94
C PHE A 6 11.13 -2.01 -14.84
N CYS A 7 10.61 -1.25 -13.87
CA CYS A 7 10.92 0.17 -13.71
C CYS A 7 12.16 0.44 -12.84
N GLN A 8 12.83 -0.59 -12.32
CA GLN A 8 14.03 -0.50 -11.47
C GLN A 8 13.88 0.36 -10.21
N THR A 9 12.65 0.73 -9.87
CA THR A 9 12.35 1.52 -8.67
C THR A 9 12.36 0.62 -7.44
N GLU A 10 12.80 1.16 -6.32
CA GLU A 10 12.77 0.48 -5.03
C GLU A 10 11.33 0.16 -4.62
N VAL A 11 11.10 -1.03 -4.08
CA VAL A 11 9.81 -1.50 -3.59
C VAL A 11 9.95 -2.20 -2.24
N LYS A 12 8.89 -2.09 -1.45
CA LYS A 12 8.72 -2.79 -0.17
C LYS A 12 7.69 -3.90 -0.33
N TRP A 13 8.01 -5.11 0.11
CA TRP A 13 7.07 -6.22 0.13
C TRP A 13 6.36 -6.28 1.47
N ILE A 14 5.03 -6.22 1.46
CA ILE A 14 4.20 -6.30 2.66
C ILE A 14 3.22 -7.48 2.55
N LYS A 15 2.73 -7.98 3.68
CA LYS A 15 1.61 -8.93 3.71
C LYS A 15 0.35 -8.19 4.15
N LEU A 16 -0.68 -8.18 3.29
CA LEU A 16 -1.98 -7.58 3.62
C LEU A 16 -2.73 -8.40 4.68
N ARG A 17 -2.58 -9.72 4.65
CA ARG A 17 -3.05 -10.67 5.68
C ARG A 17 -2.04 -11.80 5.83
N PRO A 18 -1.98 -12.51 6.98
CA PRO A 18 -0.99 -13.55 7.22
C PRO A 18 -0.93 -14.65 6.15
N MET A 19 -2.09 -15.03 5.60
CA MET A 19 -2.23 -16.10 4.61
C MET A 19 -2.11 -15.62 3.15
N MET A 20 -2.01 -14.32 2.90
CA MET A 20 -1.89 -13.79 1.54
C MET A 20 -0.44 -13.75 1.08
N LYS A 21 -0.25 -13.89 -0.24
CA LYS A 21 1.05 -13.65 -0.87
C LYS A 21 1.54 -12.23 -0.56
N PRO A 22 2.86 -12.00 -0.43
CA PRO A 22 3.39 -10.65 -0.31
C PRO A 22 2.97 -9.77 -1.50
N HIS A 23 2.68 -8.51 -1.23
CA HIS A 23 2.30 -7.49 -2.21
C HIS A 23 3.38 -6.40 -2.27
N PRO A 24 3.79 -5.96 -3.47
CA PRO A 24 4.73 -4.86 -3.63
C PRO A 24 4.02 -3.52 -3.44
N VAL A 25 4.62 -2.66 -2.62
CA VAL A 25 4.21 -1.28 -2.40
C VAL A 25 5.41 -0.34 -2.55
N ASP A 26 5.12 0.92 -2.83
CA ASP A 26 6.15 1.96 -2.85
C ASP A 26 6.78 2.11 -1.45
N PRO A 27 8.09 2.38 -1.35
CA PRO A 27 8.82 2.34 -0.08
C PRO A 27 8.42 3.50 0.85
N THR A 28 7.99 4.63 0.28
CA THR A 28 7.61 5.83 1.01
C THR A 28 6.14 5.74 1.46
N PRO A 29 5.86 5.68 2.78
CA PRO A 29 4.49 5.73 3.26
C PRO A 29 3.90 7.14 3.12
N THR A 30 2.58 7.19 2.97
CA THR A 30 1.79 8.43 3.05
C THR A 30 0.93 8.38 4.32
N LYS A 31 0.84 9.48 5.05
CA LYS A 31 -0.05 9.56 6.21
C LYS A 31 -1.51 9.56 5.73
N VAL A 32 -2.30 8.60 6.20
CA VAL A 32 -3.73 8.48 5.87
C VAL A 32 -4.55 8.53 7.15
N ILE A 33 -5.72 9.15 7.09
CA ILE A 33 -6.67 9.21 8.20
C ILE A 33 -7.69 8.10 7.99
N VAL A 34 -7.75 7.16 8.93
CA VAL A 34 -8.76 6.10 8.95
C VAL A 34 -9.78 6.45 10.00
N LEU A 35 -11.06 6.57 9.60
CA LEU A 35 -12.16 6.75 10.53
C LEU A 35 -12.34 5.46 11.34
N GLY A 36 -12.34 5.57 12.66
CA GLY A 36 -12.68 4.47 13.54
C GLY A 36 -14.18 4.38 13.77
N ASP A 37 -14.63 3.23 14.28
CA ASP A 37 -16.03 3.00 14.66
C ASP A 37 -16.45 3.78 15.92
N VAL A 38 -15.47 4.34 16.64
CA VAL A 38 -15.70 5.09 17.87
C VAL A 38 -16.13 6.50 17.53
N SER A 39 -17.32 6.88 18.02
CA SER A 39 -17.82 8.26 17.94
C SER A 39 -17.60 8.98 19.26
N SER A 40 -17.04 10.19 19.22
CA SER A 40 -16.94 11.09 20.38
C SER A 40 -17.84 12.29 20.14
N GLY A 41 -18.88 12.45 20.98
CA GLY A 41 -19.85 13.53 20.82
C GLY A 41 -20.62 13.50 19.49
N GLY A 42 -20.83 12.33 18.89
CA GLY A 42 -21.51 12.15 17.60
C GLY A 42 -20.64 12.32 16.35
N ASN A 43 -19.34 12.62 16.50
CA ASN A 43 -18.38 12.69 15.40
C ASN A 43 -17.46 11.46 15.38
N PRO A 44 -17.17 10.87 14.20
CA PRO A 44 -16.26 9.74 14.10
C PRO A 44 -14.84 10.17 14.48
N VAL A 45 -14.19 9.39 15.33
CA VAL A 45 -12.80 9.63 15.72
C VAL A 45 -11.88 9.00 14.67
N GLY A 46 -11.12 9.84 13.98
CA GLY A 46 -10.09 9.41 13.04
C GLY A 46 -8.78 9.04 13.74
N LYS A 47 -8.07 8.05 13.21
CA LYS A 47 -6.66 7.77 13.54
C LYS A 47 -5.78 7.98 12.33
N THR A 48 -4.64 8.63 12.53
CA THR A 48 -3.61 8.75 11.49
C THR A 48 -2.77 7.49 11.48
N VAL A 49 -2.64 6.86 10.31
CA VAL A 49 -1.81 5.66 10.11
C VAL A 49 -0.92 5.84 8.88
N ASP A 50 0.12 5.02 8.78
CA ASP A 50 0.93 4.95 7.57
C ASP A 50 0.22 4.08 6.52
N GLY A 51 -0.16 4.70 5.41
CA GLY A 51 -0.66 4.06 4.21
C GLY A 51 0.47 3.85 3.22
N TYR A 52 0.36 2.80 2.41
CA TYR A 52 1.30 2.50 1.34
C TYR A 52 0.56 2.38 0.02
N VAL A 53 1.13 2.95 -1.04
CA VAL A 53 0.57 2.85 -2.40
C VAL A 53 1.03 1.53 -3.02
N SER A 54 0.11 0.79 -3.65
CA SER A 54 0.49 -0.43 -4.37
C SER A 54 1.38 -0.09 -5.55
N HIS A 55 2.52 -0.78 -5.66
CA HIS A 55 3.44 -0.55 -6.78
C HIS A 55 2.82 -0.96 -8.12
N PHE A 56 1.78 -1.82 -8.13
CA PHE A 56 1.01 -2.12 -9.33
C PHE A 56 0.16 -0.95 -9.85
N ALA A 57 -0.03 0.09 -9.04
CA ALA A 57 -0.72 1.31 -9.46
C ALA A 57 0.25 2.37 -9.99
N THR A 58 1.53 2.30 -9.61
CA THR A 58 2.55 3.31 -9.94
C THR A 58 3.57 2.83 -10.97
N CYS A 59 3.77 1.53 -11.12
CA CYS A 59 4.66 0.98 -12.14
C CYS A 59 4.06 1.15 -13.54
N PRO A 60 4.77 1.82 -14.48
CA PRO A 60 4.27 2.06 -15.84
C PRO A 60 4.06 0.77 -16.65
N GLN A 61 4.75 -0.31 -16.28
CA GLN A 61 4.65 -1.62 -16.93
C GLN A 61 3.85 -2.64 -16.09
N ALA A 62 3.06 -2.17 -15.11
CA ALA A 62 2.27 -3.05 -14.26
C ALA A 62 1.30 -3.94 -15.05
N ASP A 63 0.72 -3.42 -16.13
CA ASP A 63 -0.25 -4.15 -16.95
C ASP A 63 0.37 -5.33 -17.71
N GLU A 64 1.61 -5.20 -18.18
CA GLU A 64 2.35 -6.30 -18.82
C GLU A 64 2.57 -7.49 -17.86
N TRP A 65 2.67 -7.21 -16.56
CA TRP A 65 2.83 -8.24 -15.53
C TRP A 65 1.50 -8.91 -15.16
N ARG A 66 0.37 -8.21 -15.22
CA ARG A 66 -0.95 -8.78 -14.93
C ARG A 66 -1.38 -9.83 -15.95
N THR A 67 -0.88 -9.73 -17.18
CA THR A 67 -1.22 -10.63 -18.30
C THR A 67 -0.27 -11.82 -18.47
N ARG A 68 0.76 -11.96 -17.63
CA ARG A 68 1.71 -13.08 -17.63
C ARG A 68 1.39 -14.14 -16.59
#